data_AF-X0YB14-F1
#
_entry.id   AF-X0YB14-F1
#
_cell.length_a   1.000
_cell.length_b   1.000
_cell.length_c   1.000
_cell.angle_alpha   90.00
_cell.angle_beta   90.00
_cell.angle_gamma   90.00
#
_symmetry.space_group_name_H-M   'P 1'
#
loop_
_entity.id
_entity.type
_entity.pdbx_description
1 polymer ?
#
loop_
_entity_poly.entity_id
_entity_poly.type
_entity_poly.pdbx_seq_one_letter_code
_entity_poly.pdbx_strand_id
1 'polypeptide(L)'
;AARHTEAGLAQGLRALLDGDAVQAVASLTLRGWGRALIGEGRAVEILTNAVLPFFAAGLEPRPGRALALYRELPRPAAYGAVHHLDEAVGGAVRVDARRQQGMLFLLRGYCSQGRCGNCPLS
;
A
#
# COMPACT_ATOMS: atom_id res chain seq x y z
N ALA A 1 -22.39 12.72 6.72
CA ALA A 1 -21.42 13.79 6.99
C ALA A 1 -20.06 13.17 7.28
N ALA A 2 -18.97 13.71 6.74
CA ALA A 2 -17.64 13.18 7.02
C ALA A 2 -17.32 13.41 8.51
N ARG A 3 -17.04 12.32 9.23
CA ARG A 3 -16.96 12.28 10.71
C ARG A 3 -15.88 13.19 11.31
N HIS A 4 -14.95 13.69 10.49
CA HIS A 4 -13.79 14.46 10.93
C HIS A 4 -13.62 15.83 10.27
N THR A 5 -14.63 16.33 9.53
CA THR A 5 -14.52 17.64 8.85
C THR A 5 -14.20 18.77 9.83
N GLU A 6 -14.81 18.73 11.02
CA GLU A 6 -14.62 19.73 12.09
C GLU A 6 -13.41 19.46 12.98
N ALA A 7 -12.87 18.23 12.96
CA ALA A 7 -11.77 17.76 13.82
C ALA A 7 -10.39 17.84 13.13
N GLY A 8 -10.37 18.08 11.82
CA GLY A 8 -9.16 18.19 11.02
C GLY A 8 -8.58 16.85 10.54
N LEU A 9 -7.74 16.93 9.51
CA LEU A 9 -7.16 15.78 8.81
C LEU A 9 -6.33 14.88 9.74
N ALA A 10 -5.54 15.48 10.64
CA ALA A 10 -4.67 14.73 11.55
C ALA A 10 -5.45 13.82 12.50
N GLN A 11 -6.53 14.33 13.11
CA GLN A 11 -7.39 13.53 14.00
C GLN A 11 -8.13 12.45 13.22
N GLY A 12 -8.60 12.76 12.00
CA GLY A 12 -9.22 11.78 11.12
C GLY A 12 -8.27 10.64 10.75
N LEU A 13 -7.02 10.94 10.37
CA LEU A 13 -6.02 9.92 10.05
C LEU A 13 -5.61 9.08 11.26
N ARG A 14 -5.52 9.68 12.46
CA ARG A 14 -5.29 8.93 13.70
C ARG A 14 -6.42 7.94 13.98
N ALA A 15 -7.68 8.39 13.89
CA ALA A 15 -8.84 7.51 14.07
C ALA A 15 -8.88 6.39 13.03
N LEU A 16 -8.49 6.69 11.78
CA LEU A 16 -8.40 5.74 10.68
C LEU A 16 -7.38 4.63 10.96
N LEU A 17 -6.22 4.98 11.53
CA LEU A 17 -5.07 4.09 11.71
C LEU A 17 -4.96 3.47 13.12
N ASP A 18 -5.93 3.76 13.99
CA ASP A 18 -6.03 3.14 15.31
C ASP A 18 -6.49 1.67 15.19
N GLY A 19 -7.29 1.36 14.16
CA GLY A 19 -7.76 0.02 13.81
C GLY A 19 -6.75 -0.85 13.05
N ASP A 20 -7.14 -2.07 12.66
CA ASP A 20 -6.30 -2.97 11.87
C ASP A 20 -6.18 -2.56 10.39
N ALA A 21 -5.34 -3.28 9.63
CA ALA A 21 -5.15 -3.02 8.20
C ALA A 21 -6.44 -3.17 7.37
N VAL A 22 -7.35 -4.07 7.75
CA VAL A 22 -8.63 -4.27 7.04
C VAL A 22 -9.53 -3.05 7.24
N GLN A 23 -9.61 -2.56 8.47
CA GLN A 23 -10.37 -1.35 8.82
C GLN A 23 -9.77 -0.12 8.14
N ALA A 24 -8.44 0.01 8.11
CA ALA A 24 -7.76 1.09 7.42
C ALA A 24 -8.06 1.10 5.91
N VAL A 25 -8.03 -0.07 5.25
CA VAL A 25 -8.40 -0.19 3.84
C VAL A 25 -9.88 0.18 3.64
N ALA A 26 -10.79 -0.41 4.42
CA ALA A 26 -12.23 -0.17 4.31
C ALA A 26 -12.59 1.32 4.46
N SER A 27 -11.92 2.04 5.37
CA SER A 27 -12.15 3.47 5.62
C SER A 27 -11.83 4.38 4.42
N LEU A 28 -10.94 3.93 3.52
CA LEU A 28 -10.56 4.63 2.29
C LEU A 28 -11.30 4.10 1.06
N THR A 29 -12.01 2.98 1.18
CA THR A 29 -12.90 2.54 0.11
C THR A 29 -14.13 3.44 0.05
N LEU A 30 -14.37 4.02 -1.12
CA LEU A 30 -15.52 4.90 -1.35
C LEU A 30 -16.44 4.25 -2.37
N ARG A 31 -17.71 4.09 -1.99
CA ARG A 31 -18.78 3.62 -2.90
C ARG A 31 -19.76 4.76 -3.12
N GLY A 32 -20.09 5.05 -4.38
CA GLY A 32 -21.09 6.04 -4.78
C GLY A 32 -21.87 5.54 -5.98
N TRP A 33 -23.19 5.71 -5.98
CA TRP A 33 -24.06 5.40 -7.14
C TRP A 33 -23.84 3.98 -7.72
N GLY A 34 -23.67 2.98 -6.84
CA GLY A 34 -23.42 1.60 -7.24
C GLY A 34 -22.01 1.28 -7.76
N ARG A 35 -21.06 2.23 -7.72
CA ARG A 35 -19.66 2.06 -8.15
C ARG A 35 -18.68 2.35 -7.02
N ALA A 36 -17.53 1.68 -7.00
CA ALA A 36 -16.42 2.08 -6.13
C ALA A 36 -15.68 3.25 -6.79
N LEU A 37 -15.72 4.44 -6.17
CA LEU A 37 -14.92 5.59 -6.56
C LEU A 37 -13.45 5.37 -6.14
N ILE A 38 -13.25 4.77 -4.97
CA ILE A 38 -11.96 4.23 -4.53
C ILE A 38 -12.21 2.76 -4.17
N GLY A 39 -11.71 1.86 -5.01
CA GLY A 39 -11.71 0.41 -4.76
C GLY A 39 -10.61 -0.01 -3.79
N GLU A 40 -10.67 -1.26 -3.34
CA GLU A 40 -9.74 -1.82 -2.35
C GLU A 40 -8.26 -1.68 -2.79
N GLY A 41 -7.93 -2.11 -4.01
CA GLY A 41 -6.56 -2.01 -4.52
C GLY A 41 -6.03 -0.57 -4.52
N ARG A 42 -6.89 0.41 -4.86
CA ARG A 42 -6.51 1.83 -4.84
C ARG A 42 -6.38 2.37 -3.42
N ALA A 43 -7.22 1.92 -2.48
CA ALA A 43 -7.09 2.26 -1.07
C ALA A 43 -5.76 1.77 -0.50
N VAL A 44 -5.35 0.53 -0.82
CA VAL A 44 -4.05 -0.03 -0.43
C VAL A 44 -2.88 0.79 -1.00
N GLU A 45 -2.96 1.22 -2.26
CA GLU A 45 -1.95 2.10 -2.86
C GLU A 45 -1.84 3.45 -2.15
N ILE A 46 -2.98 4.06 -1.80
CA ILE A 46 -3.02 5.33 -1.06
C ILE A 46 -2.43 5.15 0.35
N LEU A 47 -2.76 4.04 1.03
CA LEU A 47 -2.18 3.71 2.33
C LEU A 47 -0.66 3.57 2.24
N THR A 48 -0.20 2.77 1.29
CA THR A 48 1.22 2.44 1.12
C THR A 48 2.06 3.66 0.78
N ASN A 49 1.60 4.50 -0.16
CA ASN A 49 2.45 5.55 -0.74
C ASN A 49 2.22 6.94 -0.15
N ALA A 50 1.11 7.18 0.56
CA ALA A 50 0.77 8.51 1.07
C ALA A 50 0.43 8.52 2.57
N VAL A 51 -0.57 7.76 2.98
CA VAL A 51 -1.12 7.88 4.35
C VAL A 51 -0.16 7.34 5.41
N LEU A 52 0.40 6.13 5.22
CA LEU A 52 1.31 5.55 6.20
C LEU A 52 2.64 6.32 6.31
N PRO A 53 3.28 6.77 5.21
CA PRO A 53 4.46 7.64 5.30
C PRO A 53 4.17 8.95 6.04
N PHE A 54 3.05 9.61 5.72
CA PHE A 54 2.66 10.85 6.41
C PHE A 54 2.38 10.61 7.90
N PHE A 55 1.72 9.52 8.23
CA PHE A 55 1.45 9.15 9.62
C PHE A 55 2.73 8.91 10.40
N ALA A 56 3.67 8.14 9.85
CA ALA A 56 4.97 7.86 10.45
C ALA A 56 5.82 9.13 10.65
N ALA A 57 5.71 10.12 9.75
CA ALA A 57 6.52 11.32 9.79
C ALA A 57 6.14 12.31 10.90
N GLY A 58 4.92 12.27 11.45
CA GLY A 58 4.53 13.26 12.45
C GLY A 58 3.20 13.07 13.18
N LEU A 59 2.43 12.03 12.88
CA LEU A 59 1.14 11.79 13.54
C LEU A 59 1.13 10.56 14.43
N GLU A 60 2.11 9.69 14.26
CA GLU A 60 2.21 8.40 14.93
C GLU A 60 2.36 8.58 16.46
N PRO A 61 1.42 8.05 17.27
CA PRO A 61 1.48 8.17 18.73
C PRO A 61 2.51 7.22 19.34
N ARG A 62 2.86 6.13 18.64
CA ARG A 62 3.85 5.14 19.07
C ARG A 62 4.70 4.73 17.86
N PRO A 63 6.04 4.90 17.92
CA PRO A 63 6.92 4.53 16.81
C PRO A 63 6.67 3.11 16.30
N GLY A 64 6.52 2.96 14.99
CA GLY A 64 6.45 1.66 14.32
C GLY A 64 5.04 1.09 14.11
N ARG A 65 3.98 1.78 14.55
CA ARG A 65 2.59 1.45 14.20
C ARG A 65 2.33 1.50 12.69
N ALA A 66 2.82 2.52 12.00
CA ALA A 66 2.72 2.68 10.56
C ALA A 66 3.37 1.49 9.84
N LEU A 67 4.55 1.08 10.32
CA LEU A 67 5.27 -0.07 9.79
C LEU A 67 4.52 -1.38 10.09
N ALA A 68 3.93 -1.53 11.28
CA ALA A 68 3.11 -2.69 11.60
C ALA A 68 1.91 -2.82 10.64
N LEU A 69 1.16 -1.73 10.43
CA LEU A 69 0.06 -1.70 9.47
C LEU A 69 0.53 -1.99 8.04
N TYR A 70 1.66 -1.41 7.63
CA TYR A 70 2.22 -1.67 6.30
C TYR A 70 2.53 -3.15 6.06
N ARG A 71 2.96 -3.88 7.10
CA ARG A 71 3.26 -5.32 7.01
C ARG A 71 2.04 -6.20 6.82
N GLU A 72 0.87 -5.69 7.20
CA GLU A 72 -0.42 -6.39 7.14
C GLU A 72 -1.23 -6.05 5.89
N LEU A 73 -0.85 -4.99 5.16
CA LEU A 73 -1.58 -4.58 3.96
C LEU A 73 -1.61 -5.69 2.90
N PRO A 74 -2.79 -5.96 2.30
CA PRO A 74 -2.90 -6.92 1.22
C PRO A 74 -2.20 -6.41 -0.05
N ARG A 75 -2.21 -7.23 -1.09
CA ARG A 75 -1.66 -6.82 -2.39
C ARG A 75 -2.49 -5.65 -2.97
N PRO A 76 -1.86 -4.53 -3.38
CA PRO A 76 -2.56 -3.50 -4.15
C PRO A 76 -2.97 -4.03 -5.54
N ALA A 77 -3.61 -3.16 -6.35
CA ALA A 77 -3.98 -3.54 -7.71
C ALA A 77 -2.75 -4.04 -8.49
N ALA A 78 -2.95 -5.01 -9.39
CA ALA A 78 -1.86 -5.53 -10.19
C ALA A 78 -1.28 -4.42 -11.09
N TYR A 79 0.02 -4.17 -10.95
CA TYR A 79 0.74 -3.26 -11.84
C TYR A 79 1.22 -4.08 -13.04
N GLY A 80 0.63 -3.86 -14.22
CA GLY A 80 0.98 -4.65 -15.41
C GLY A 80 2.49 -4.63 -15.74
N ALA A 81 3.19 -3.54 -15.41
CA ALA A 81 4.62 -3.41 -15.61
C ALA A 81 5.48 -4.40 -14.78
N VAL A 82 4.96 -4.93 -13.66
CA VAL A 82 5.68 -5.92 -12.82
C VAL A 82 5.18 -7.35 -13.03
N HIS A 83 4.30 -7.60 -14.01
CA HIS A 83 3.74 -8.94 -14.25
C HIS A 83 4.81 -10.03 -14.47
N HIS A 84 5.85 -9.73 -15.23
CA HIS A 84 6.97 -10.66 -15.44
C HIS A 84 7.71 -11.02 -14.13
N LEU A 85 7.69 -10.13 -13.13
CA LEU A 85 8.25 -10.43 -11.81
C LEU A 85 7.31 -11.29 -10.97
N ASP A 86 5.99 -11.15 -11.14
CA ASP A 86 5.01 -12.08 -10.57
C ASP A 86 5.20 -13.50 -11.13
N GLU A 87 5.42 -13.62 -12.43
CA GLU A 87 5.73 -14.91 -13.08
C GLU A 87 7.06 -15.47 -12.59
N ALA A 88 8.10 -14.64 -12.48
CA ALA A 88 9.43 -15.07 -12.02
C ALA A 88 9.41 -15.61 -10.58
N VAL A 89 8.59 -15.02 -9.68
CA VAL A 89 8.45 -15.57 -8.33
C VAL A 89 7.56 -16.82 -8.28
N GLY A 90 6.83 -17.14 -9.34
CA GLY A 90 6.16 -18.44 -9.55
C GLY A 90 5.23 -18.89 -8.40
N GLY A 91 4.70 -17.96 -7.61
CA GLY A 91 3.93 -18.28 -6.40
C GLY A 91 4.75 -18.80 -5.21
N ALA A 92 6.08 -18.92 -5.33
CA ALA A 92 6.97 -19.29 -4.22
C ALA A 92 6.88 -18.29 -3.05
N VAL A 93 6.43 -17.07 -3.34
CA VAL A 93 6.23 -16.02 -2.35
C VAL A 93 4.88 -15.35 -2.58
N ARG A 94 4.06 -15.24 -1.52
CA ARG A 94 2.84 -14.43 -1.54
C ARG A 94 3.21 -12.95 -1.72
N VAL A 95 2.77 -12.35 -2.81
CA VAL A 95 2.97 -10.92 -3.10
C VAL A 95 1.96 -10.10 -2.29
N ASP A 96 2.45 -9.35 -1.30
CA ASP A 96 1.71 -8.36 -0.51
C ASP A 96 2.15 -6.93 -0.93
N ALA A 97 1.59 -5.88 -0.29
CA ALA A 97 1.97 -4.50 -0.59
C ALA A 97 3.49 -4.25 -0.52
N ARG A 98 4.19 -4.88 0.44
CA ARG A 98 5.63 -4.75 0.61
C ARG A 98 6.39 -5.35 -0.56
N ARG A 99 6.06 -6.58 -0.94
CA ARG A 99 6.74 -7.27 -2.02
C ARG A 99 6.46 -6.64 -3.37
N GLN A 100 5.26 -6.10 -3.58
CA GLN A 100 4.97 -5.33 -4.79
C GLN A 100 5.81 -4.05 -4.88
N GLN A 101 6.10 -3.38 -3.75
CA GLN A 101 7.07 -2.27 -3.74
C GLN A 101 8.50 -2.76 -4.06
N GLY A 102 8.89 -3.93 -3.55
CA GLY A 102 10.15 -4.59 -3.93
C GLY A 102 10.22 -4.89 -5.44
N MET A 103 9.12 -5.34 -6.04
CA MET A 103 9.04 -5.56 -7.50
C MET A 103 9.18 -4.26 -8.28
N LEU A 104 8.59 -3.15 -7.83
CA LEU A 104 8.80 -1.84 -8.44
C LEU A 104 10.26 -1.38 -8.33
N PHE A 105 10.92 -1.66 -7.21
CA PHE A 105 12.35 -1.44 -7.05
C PHE A 105 13.16 -2.27 -8.06
N LEU A 106 12.87 -3.57 -8.18
CA LEU A 106 13.55 -4.45 -9.14
C LEU A 106 13.34 -4.01 -10.59
N LEU A 107 12.11 -3.65 -10.94
CA LEU A 107 11.76 -3.12 -12.25
C LEU A 107 12.63 -1.92 -12.61
N ARG A 108 12.74 -0.92 -11.72
CA ARG A 108 13.48 0.33 -11.97
C ARG A 108 15.00 0.17 -11.87
N GLY A 109 15.45 -0.66 -10.95
CA GLY A 109 16.87 -0.84 -10.63
C GLY A 109 17.59 -1.86 -11.53
N TYR A 110 16.85 -2.80 -12.12
CA TYR A 110 17.41 -3.91 -12.88
C TYR A 110 16.73 -4.11 -14.24
N CYS A 111 15.43 -4.40 -14.26
CA CYS A 111 14.75 -4.82 -15.50
C CYS A 111 14.77 -3.72 -16.56
N SER A 112 14.47 -2.47 -16.20
CA SER A 112 14.51 -1.34 -17.14
C SER A 112 15.92 -0.94 -17.58
N GLN A 113 16.95 -1.53 -16.98
CA GLN A 113 18.36 -1.26 -17.28
C GLN A 113 19.05 -2.46 -17.96
N GLY A 114 18.32 -3.55 -18.26
CA GLY A 114 18.88 -4.77 -18.84
C GLY A 114 19.86 -5.51 -17.92
N ARG A 115 19.84 -5.25 -16.61
CA ARG A 115 20.80 -5.82 -15.64
C ARG A 115 20.39 -7.21 -15.14
N CYS A 116 19.81 -8.05 -15.99
CA CYS A 116 19.26 -9.35 -15.59
C CYS A 116 20.29 -10.19 -14.82
N GLY A 117 21.54 -10.30 -15.27
CA GLY A 117 22.58 -11.09 -14.56
C GLY A 117 23.05 -10.53 -13.22
N ASN A 118 22.55 -9.38 -12.78
CA ASN A 118 22.79 -8.82 -11.44
C ASN A 118 21.51 -8.76 -10.59
N CYS A 119 20.36 -9.17 -11.14
CA CYS A 119 19.09 -9.10 -10.46
C CYS A 119 19.05 -10.14 -9.33
N PRO A 120 18.55 -9.82 -8.14
CA PRO A 120 18.35 -10.81 -7.07
C PRO A 120 17.38 -11.96 -7.41
N LEU A 121 16.67 -11.88 -8.55
CA LEU A 121 15.73 -12.90 -9.02
C LEU A 121 16.20 -13.66 -10.28
N SER A 122 17.42 -13.39 -10.78
CA SER A 122 17.98 -14.09 -11.95
C SER A 122 18.71 -15.37 -11.59
#